data_AF-A0A166UUM6-F1
#
_entry.id   AF-A0A166UUM6-F1
#
_cell.length_a   1.000
_cell.length_b   1.000
_cell.length_c   1.000
_cell.angle_alpha   90.00
_cell.angle_beta   90.00
_cell.angle_gamma   90.00
#
_symmetry.space_group_name_H-M   'P 1'
#
loop_
_entity.id
_entity.type
_entity.pdbx_description
1 polymer ?
#
loop_
_entity_poly.entity_id
_entity_poly.type
_entity_poly.pdbx_seq_one_letter_code
_entity_poly.pdbx_strand_id
1 'polypeptide(L)'
;MKFEQLLSHLDSGVCVEQLQKESLLDIALMAQCVCGELKPGELSHVLQWANTLEWSTSTSLNDYVNESLEKCLTALKGDRLESFLEHRMQQIEDQPLKETASFLLNKIRAAQDAGVGV
;
A
#
# COMPACT_ATOMS: atom_id res chain seq x y z
N MET A 1 16.21 6.56 -0.38
CA MET A 1 16.37 5.09 -0.44
C MET A 1 15.27 4.52 -1.33
N LYS A 2 15.62 3.62 -2.25
CA LYS A 2 14.74 3.18 -3.35
C LYS A 2 13.78 2.07 -2.88
N PHE A 3 12.51 2.21 -3.24
CA PHE A 3 11.41 1.26 -3.01
C PHE A 3 11.81 -0.20 -3.31
N GLU A 4 12.66 -0.39 -4.33
CA GLU A 4 13.20 -1.69 -4.78
C GLU A 4 13.89 -2.53 -3.69
N GLN A 5 14.60 -1.91 -2.73
CA GLN A 5 15.30 -2.66 -1.66
C GLN A 5 14.36 -3.16 -0.55
N LEU A 6 13.18 -2.55 -0.42
CA LEU A 6 12.17 -3.00 0.53
C LEU A 6 11.45 -4.23 -0.01
N LEU A 7 11.25 -4.29 -1.33
CA LEU A 7 10.58 -5.41 -2.00
C LEU A 7 11.38 -6.72 -1.91
N SER A 8 12.71 -6.65 -1.97
CA SER A 8 13.57 -7.85 -1.91
C SER A 8 13.52 -8.57 -0.56
N HIS A 9 13.07 -7.92 0.52
CA HIS A 9 12.93 -8.55 1.83
C HIS A 9 11.60 -9.30 2.00
N LEU A 10 10.61 -9.03 1.13
CA LEU A 10 9.27 -9.59 1.19
C LEU A 10 9.15 -10.98 0.53
N ASP A 11 10.15 -11.39 -0.27
CA ASP A 11 10.11 -12.55 -1.17
C ASP A 11 10.51 -13.89 -0.50
N SER A 12 10.46 -13.99 0.83
CA SER A 12 11.02 -15.14 1.58
C SER A 12 10.05 -16.30 1.87
N GLY A 13 8.89 -16.36 1.20
CA GLY A 13 8.15 -17.62 1.01
C GLY A 13 7.59 -18.30 2.27
N VAL A 14 7.20 -17.56 3.29
CA VAL A 14 6.44 -18.12 4.44
C VAL A 14 4.98 -17.71 4.33
N CYS A 15 4.11 -18.70 4.51
CA CYS A 15 2.65 -18.59 4.54
C CYS A 15 2.23 -17.59 5.64
N VAL A 16 2.06 -16.32 5.26
CA VAL A 16 1.53 -15.28 6.14
C VAL A 16 0.34 -14.64 5.43
N GLU A 17 -0.80 -14.78 6.09
CA GLU A 17 -2.16 -14.68 5.60
C GLU A 17 -2.35 -13.54 4.59
N GLN A 18 -2.94 -13.89 3.45
CA GLN A 18 -3.29 -13.00 2.33
C GLN A 18 -3.78 -11.60 2.77
N LEU A 19 -4.50 -11.51 3.88
CA LEU A 19 -5.00 -10.27 4.47
C LEU A 19 -3.90 -9.25 4.86
N GLN A 20 -2.73 -9.71 5.32
CA GLN A 20 -1.60 -8.82 5.65
C GLN A 20 -0.97 -8.25 4.37
N LYS A 21 -0.88 -9.09 3.33
CA LYS A 21 -0.38 -8.70 2.00
C LYS A 21 -1.31 -7.68 1.34
N GLU A 22 -2.61 -7.95 1.38
CA GLU A 22 -3.67 -7.04 0.95
C GLU A 22 -3.61 -5.70 1.67
N SER A 23 -3.40 -5.73 2.99
CA SER A 23 -3.33 -4.52 3.80
C SER A 23 -2.07 -3.71 3.53
N LEU A 24 -0.93 -4.36 3.31
CA LEU A 24 0.30 -3.68 2.88
C LEU A 24 0.16 -3.09 1.48
N LEU A 25 -0.47 -3.81 0.55
CA LEU A 25 -0.76 -3.32 -0.80
C LEU A 25 -1.66 -2.09 -0.77
N ASP A 26 -2.70 -2.09 0.05
CA ASP A 26 -3.59 -0.95 0.19
C ASP A 26 -2.88 0.28 0.77
N ILE A 27 -1.97 0.10 1.73
CA ILE A 27 -1.12 1.19 2.25
C ILE A 27 -0.18 1.72 1.15
N ALA A 28 0.39 0.84 0.33
CA ALA A 28 1.24 1.23 -0.78
C ALA A 28 0.47 2.01 -1.86
N LEU A 29 -0.74 1.58 -2.21
CA LEU A 29 -1.64 2.29 -3.12
C LEU A 29 -2.04 3.65 -2.57
N MET A 30 -2.34 3.74 -1.27
CA MET A 30 -2.64 5.02 -0.62
C MET A 30 -1.46 5.99 -0.70
N ALA A 31 -0.23 5.52 -0.52
CA ALA A 31 0.97 6.34 -0.69
C ALA A 31 1.07 6.93 -2.10
N GLN A 32 0.70 6.16 -3.13
CA GLN A 32 0.63 6.67 -4.51
C GLN A 32 -0.46 7.74 -4.68
N CYS A 33 -1.64 7.52 -4.11
CA CYS A 33 -2.74 8.47 -4.19
C CYS A 33 -2.44 9.81 -3.49
N VAL A 34 -1.77 9.79 -2.33
CA VAL A 34 -1.43 10.99 -1.55
C VAL A 34 -0.29 11.78 -2.19
N CYS A 35 0.72 11.11 -2.75
CA CYS A 35 1.83 11.79 -3.41
C CYS A 35 1.43 12.54 -4.69
N GLY A 36 0.17 12.45 -5.14
CA GLY A 36 -0.38 13.21 -6.27
C GLY A 36 0.17 12.81 -7.65
N GLU A 37 1.23 12.01 -7.68
CA GLU A 37 1.79 11.42 -8.89
C GLU A 37 1.36 9.96 -8.99
N LEU A 38 0.12 9.72 -9.42
CA LEU A 38 -0.22 8.49 -10.15
C LEU A 38 0.46 8.55 -11.53
N LYS A 39 1.78 8.70 -11.56
CA LYS A 39 2.55 8.53 -12.78
C LYS A 39 2.40 7.06 -13.15
N PRO A 40 2.02 6.73 -14.40
CA PRO A 40 1.86 5.35 -14.85
C PRO A 40 3.05 4.45 -14.50
N GLY A 41 4.26 5.01 -14.41
CA GLY A 41 5.48 4.32 -13.99
C GLY A 41 5.53 3.90 -12.51
N GLU A 42 5.02 4.69 -11.57
CA GLU A 42 5.09 4.31 -10.14
C GLU A 42 4.02 3.29 -9.75
N LEU A 43 2.82 3.40 -10.34
CA LEU A 43 1.80 2.35 -10.24
C LEU A 43 2.33 1.03 -10.84
N SER A 44 3.12 1.10 -11.93
CA SER A 44 3.72 -0.08 -12.54
C SER A 44 4.70 -0.80 -11.60
N HIS A 45 5.41 -0.09 -10.72
CA HIS A 45 6.29 -0.71 -9.72
C HIS A 45 5.49 -1.39 -8.60
N VAL A 46 4.39 -0.78 -8.15
CA VAL A 46 3.49 -1.41 -7.16
C VAL A 46 2.83 -2.65 -7.75
N LEU A 47 2.38 -2.58 -9.00
CA LEU A 47 1.81 -3.72 -9.72
C LEU A 47 2.85 -4.81 -9.98
N GLN A 48 4.08 -4.46 -10.35
CA GLN A 48 5.15 -5.42 -10.56
C GLN A 48 5.50 -6.16 -9.28
N TRP A 49 5.55 -5.46 -8.14
CA TRP A 49 5.67 -6.07 -6.83
C TRP A 49 4.46 -6.95 -6.48
N ALA A 50 3.25 -6.45 -6.70
CA ALA A 50 2.06 -7.20 -6.37
C ALA A 50 1.98 -8.53 -7.15
N ASN A 51 2.52 -8.56 -8.39
CA ASN A 51 2.67 -9.79 -9.18
C ASN A 51 3.73 -10.76 -8.63
N THR A 52 4.65 -10.32 -7.76
CA THR A 52 5.58 -11.23 -7.06
C THR A 52 4.97 -11.80 -5.79
N LEU A 53 3.83 -11.30 -5.33
CA LEU A 53 3.12 -11.85 -4.19
C LEU A 53 2.39 -13.13 -4.61
N GLU A 54 2.56 -14.19 -3.81
CA GLU A 54 1.69 -15.36 -3.93
C GLU A 54 0.25 -14.94 -3.58
N TRP A 55 -0.56 -14.79 -4.63
CA TRP A 55 -1.94 -14.31 -4.59
C TRP A 55 -2.91 -15.49 -4.74
N SER A 56 -3.68 -15.78 -3.70
CA SER A 56 -4.50 -16.99 -3.62
C SER A 56 -6.02 -16.72 -3.49
N THR A 57 -6.48 -15.48 -3.73
CA THR A 57 -7.90 -15.15 -3.65
C THR A 57 -8.66 -15.47 -4.94
N SER A 58 -9.99 -15.55 -4.83
CA SER A 58 -10.89 -15.69 -5.99
C SER A 58 -10.92 -14.45 -6.88
N THR A 59 -10.47 -13.30 -6.38
CA THR A 59 -10.43 -12.03 -7.09
C THR A 59 -9.08 -11.89 -7.77
N SER A 60 -9.05 -11.48 -9.04
CA SER A 60 -7.78 -11.24 -9.71
C SER A 60 -7.05 -10.07 -9.03
N LEU A 61 -5.72 -10.12 -9.03
CA LEU A 61 -4.91 -9.05 -8.44
C LEU A 61 -5.24 -7.67 -9.07
N ASN A 62 -5.49 -7.64 -10.38
CA ASN A 62 -5.86 -6.40 -11.07
C ASN A 62 -7.22 -5.86 -10.60
N ASP A 63 -8.22 -6.73 -10.44
CA ASP A 63 -9.54 -6.33 -9.94
C ASP A 63 -9.43 -5.82 -8.50
N TYR A 64 -8.66 -6.52 -7.66
CA TYR A 64 -8.39 -6.07 -6.29
C TYR A 64 -7.72 -4.68 -6.27
N VAL A 65 -6.68 -4.46 -7.08
CA VAL A 65 -5.98 -3.17 -7.13
C VAL A 65 -6.92 -2.05 -7.58
N ASN A 66 -7.76 -2.29 -8.60
CA ASN A 66 -8.73 -1.30 -9.06
C ASN A 66 -9.73 -0.93 -7.96
N GLU A 67 -10.31 -1.92 -7.28
CA GLU A 67 -11.22 -1.69 -6.15
C GLU A 67 -10.53 -0.96 -4.99
N SER A 68 -9.28 -1.33 -4.68
CA SER A 68 -8.51 -0.71 -3.61
C SER A 68 -8.13 0.73 -3.93
N LEU A 69 -7.82 1.05 -5.19
CA LEU A 69 -7.60 2.43 -5.62
C LEU A 69 -8.87 3.29 -5.43
N GLU A 70 -10.05 2.77 -5.79
CA GLU A 70 -11.32 3.47 -5.55
C GLU A 70 -11.57 3.72 -4.06
N LYS A 71 -11.29 2.72 -3.21
CA LYS A 71 -11.37 2.86 -1.74
C LYS A 71 -10.38 3.92 -1.23
N CYS A 72 -9.15 3.94 -1.74
CA CYS A 72 -8.15 4.95 -1.36
C CYS A 72 -8.59 6.36 -1.73
N LEU A 73 -9.03 6.57 -2.97
CA LEU A 73 -9.54 7.86 -3.44
C LEU A 73 -10.77 8.32 -2.66
N THR A 74 -11.66 7.40 -2.30
CA THR A 74 -12.84 7.70 -1.47
C THR A 74 -12.44 8.10 -0.06
N ALA A 75 -11.49 7.39 0.56
CA ALA A 75 -10.99 7.72 1.89
C ALA A 75 -10.29 9.09 1.92
N LEU A 76 -9.55 9.44 0.86
CA LEU A 76 -8.92 10.77 0.73
C LEU A 76 -9.95 11.89 0.59
N LYS A 77 -10.95 11.72 -0.27
CA LYS A 77 -12.02 12.73 -0.45
C LYS A 77 -12.91 12.89 0.77
N GLY A 78 -13.04 11.85 1.59
CA GLY A 78 -13.91 11.81 2.76
C GLY A 78 -13.24 12.16 4.08
N ASP A 79 -11.98 12.60 4.08
CA ASP A 79 -11.18 12.86 5.27
C ASP A 79 -11.08 11.65 6.24
N ARG A 80 -10.96 10.44 5.65
CA ARG A 80 -10.88 9.16 6.38
C ARG A 80 -9.53 8.46 6.23
N LEU A 81 -8.50 9.21 5.84
CA LEU A 81 -7.19 8.64 5.57
C LEU A 81 -6.62 7.91 6.80
N GLU A 82 -6.55 8.58 7.95
CA GLU A 82 -5.93 8.00 9.15
C GLU A 82 -6.70 6.75 9.60
N SER A 83 -8.03 6.78 9.64
CA SER A 83 -8.84 5.59 9.97
C SER A 83 -8.63 4.44 8.98
N PHE A 84 -8.44 4.73 7.69
CA PHE A 84 -8.11 3.73 6.69
C PHE A 84 -6.74 3.09 6.98
N LEU A 85 -5.72 3.90 7.25
CA LEU A 85 -4.35 3.44 7.52
C LEU A 85 -4.27 2.64 8.83
N GLU A 86 -4.92 3.11 9.89
CA GLU A 86 -4.98 2.41 11.17
C GLU A 86 -5.63 1.03 11.02
N HIS A 87 -6.75 0.94 10.30
CA HIS A 87 -7.42 -0.32 10.05
C HIS A 87 -6.52 -1.30 9.30
N ARG A 88 -5.77 -0.83 8.29
CA ARG A 88 -4.83 -1.69 7.53
C ARG A 88 -3.62 -2.11 8.36
N MET A 89 -3.09 -1.23 9.21
CA MET A 89 -1.99 -1.57 10.12
C MET A 89 -2.38 -2.66 11.13
N GLN A 90 -3.63 -2.70 11.59
CA GLN A 90 -4.11 -3.75 12.51
C GLN A 90 -4.12 -5.14 11.88
N GLN A 91 -4.23 -5.23 10.56
CA GLN A 91 -4.24 -6.49 9.82
C GLN A 91 -2.84 -7.00 9.48
N ILE A 92 -1.80 -6.24 9.82
CA ILE A 92 -0.41 -6.64 9.60
C ILE A 92 0.13 -7.10 10.94
N GLU A 93 0.47 -8.38 11.05
CA GLU A 93 1.02 -8.97 12.27
C GLU A 93 2.53 -9.16 12.16
N ASP A 94 3.00 -9.54 10.97
CA ASP A 94 4.41 -9.78 10.66
C ASP A 94 5.27 -8.54 10.88
N GLN A 95 6.35 -8.73 11.64
CA GLN A 95 7.27 -7.64 11.97
C GLN A 95 7.91 -6.99 10.72
N PRO A 96 8.39 -7.74 9.71
CA PRO A 96 8.94 -7.11 8.49
C PRO A 96 7.90 -6.33 7.68
N LEU A 97 6.65 -6.83 7.64
CA LEU A 97 5.55 -6.13 6.97
C LEU A 97 5.18 -4.85 7.73
N LYS A 98 5.14 -4.90 9.07
CA LYS A 98 4.89 -3.72 9.93
C LYS A 98 5.92 -2.62 9.73
N GLU A 99 7.21 -2.97 9.63
CA GLU A 99 8.28 -2.01 9.38
C GLU A 99 8.11 -1.33 8.02
N THR A 100 7.81 -2.13 6.99
CA THR A 100 7.53 -1.63 5.64
C THR A 100 6.30 -0.72 5.61
N ALA A 101 5.21 -1.14 6.25
CA ALA A 101 3.98 -0.36 6.34
C ALA A 101 4.20 0.95 7.11
N SER A 102 4.92 0.91 8.24
CA SER A 102 5.25 2.10 9.03
C SER A 102 6.07 3.12 8.23
N PHE A 103 7.01 2.64 7.42
CA PHE A 103 7.77 3.49 6.50
C PHE A 103 6.87 4.18 5.47
N LEU A 104 5.90 3.45 4.89
CA LEU A 104 4.93 4.00 3.94
C LEU A 104 3.99 5.02 4.62
N LEU A 105 3.53 4.75 5.85
CA LEU A 105 2.72 5.68 6.64
C LEU A 105 3.45 7.01 6.86
N ASN A 106 4.73 6.96 7.23
CA ASN A 106 5.54 8.17 7.41
C ASN A 106 5.68 8.97 6.11
N LYS A 107 5.81 8.30 4.96
CA LYS A 107 5.81 8.97 3.65
C LYS A 107 4.48 9.61 3.32
N ILE A 108 3.38 8.92 3.58
CA ILE A 108 2.02 9.43 3.37
C ILE A 108 1.82 10.71 4.18
N ARG A 109 2.13 10.68 5.48
CA ARG A 109 1.98 11.84 6.37
C ARG A 109 2.87 13.01 5.95
N ALA A 110 4.12 12.74 5.61
CA ALA A 110 5.02 13.78 5.09
C ALA A 110 4.51 14.40 3.78
N ALA A 111 3.91 13.60 2.89
CA ALA A 111 3.32 14.09 1.65
C ALA A 111 2.02 14.89 1.90
N GLN A 112 1.21 14.51 2.87
CA GLN A 112 0.08 15.32 3.32
C GLN A 112 0.54 16.66 3.87
N ASP A 113 1.49 16.67 4.81
CA ASP A 113 2.01 17.90 5.41
C ASP A 113 2.63 18.84 4.36
N ALA A 114 3.29 18.27 3.34
CA ALA A 114 3.83 19.03 2.20
C ALA A 114 2.75 19.52 1.20
N GLY A 115 1.61 18.84 1.14
CA GLY A 115 0.44 19.21 0.34
C GLY A 115 -0.54 20.14 1.05
N VAL A 116 -0.40 20.37 2.36
CA VAL A 116 -1.14 21.38 3.12
C VAL A 116 -0.47 22.75 2.89
N GLY A 117 -0.66 23.23 1.67
CA GLY A 117 -0.30 24.56 1.19
C GLY A 117 -1.31 25.04 0.15
N VAL A 118 -2.60 24.71 0.34
CA VAL A 118 -3.72 25.25 -0.44
C VAL A 118 -4.85 25.64 0.51
#